data_AF-A0A6I7WWC7-F1
#
_entry.id   AF-A0A6I7WWC7-F1
#
_cell.length_a   1.000
_cell.length_b   1.000
_cell.length_c   1.000
_cell.angle_alpha   90.00
_cell.angle_beta   90.00
_cell.angle_gamma   90.00
#
_symmetry.space_group_name_H-M   'P 1'
#
loop_
_entity.id
_entity.type
_entity.pdbx_description
1 polymer ?
#
loop_
_entity_poly.entity_id
_entity_poly.type
_entity_poly.pdbx_seq_one_letter_code
_entity_poly.pdbx_strand_id
1 'polypeptide(L)'
;MTLTKYSENFFKLSKGYYGLDSLLIILAFIALVRVKSIESLRYSAPGEWGKLIGLDRIPEVRTLRSKIKQLTQDEGPQQWSEALCKEWMQSAPEQASILYIDGHVRVYNGQQTKLPRHHVARQK
;
A
#
# COMPACT_ATOMS: atom_id res chain seq x y z
N MET A 1 12.89 -12.68 -0.39
CA MET A 1 11.60 -12.40 -1.06
C MET A 1 11.45 -10.88 -1.16
N THR A 2 11.52 -10.29 -2.35
CA THR A 2 11.56 -8.82 -2.52
C THR A 2 10.28 -8.31 -3.14
N LEU A 3 9.77 -7.17 -2.64
CA LEU A 3 8.54 -6.53 -3.12
C LEU A 3 8.59 -6.24 -4.63
N THR A 4 9.75 -5.87 -5.16
CA THR A 4 9.91 -5.42 -6.55
C THR A 4 9.88 -6.55 -7.59
N LYS A 5 9.80 -7.82 -7.17
CA LYS A 5 9.72 -8.95 -8.11
C LYS A 5 8.50 -8.83 -9.02
N TYR A 6 8.67 -9.24 -10.27
CA TYR A 6 7.68 -9.19 -11.35
C TYR A 6 7.12 -7.80 -11.69
N SER A 7 7.54 -6.74 -11.00
CA SER A 7 6.97 -5.40 -11.18
C SER A 7 7.15 -4.88 -12.61
N GLU A 8 8.30 -5.12 -13.23
CA GLU A 8 8.59 -4.72 -14.61
C GLU A 8 7.69 -5.41 -15.66
N ASN A 9 7.13 -6.57 -15.34
CA ASN A 9 6.25 -7.32 -16.26
C ASN A 9 4.83 -6.75 -16.29
N PHE A 10 4.38 -6.17 -15.18
CA PHE A 10 3.01 -5.71 -14.98
C PHE A 10 2.87 -4.19 -15.02
N PHE A 11 3.96 -3.44 -14.77
CA PHE A 11 3.93 -1.99 -14.74
C PHE A 11 4.71 -1.37 -15.89
N LYS A 12 4.06 -0.46 -16.61
CA LYS A 12 4.72 0.37 -17.62
C LYS A 12 4.92 1.77 -17.06
N LEU A 13 6.19 2.13 -16.83
CA LEU A 13 6.56 3.47 -16.38
C LEU A 13 7.28 4.22 -17.50
N SER A 14 6.90 5.48 -17.72
CA SER A 14 7.68 6.35 -18.59
C SER A 14 9.06 6.63 -18.01
N LYS A 15 10.09 6.64 -18.86
CA LYS A 15 11.47 6.99 -18.48
C LYS A 15 11.48 8.32 -17.72
N GLY A 16 12.21 8.36 -16.62
CA GLY A 16 12.31 9.55 -15.77
C GLY A 16 13.30 9.34 -14.63
N TYR A 17 13.47 10.37 -13.81
CA TYR A 17 14.42 10.36 -12.68
C TYR A 17 14.09 9.29 -11.62
N TYR A 18 12.79 9.01 -11.41
CA TYR A 18 12.34 8.01 -10.44
C TYR A 18 12.04 6.69 -11.17
N GLY A 19 12.83 5.66 -10.88
CA GLY A 19 12.61 4.29 -11.34
C GLY A 19 11.40 3.64 -10.67
N LEU A 20 10.95 2.51 -11.22
CA LEU A 20 9.83 1.73 -10.69
C LEU A 20 10.12 1.25 -9.26
N ASP A 21 11.31 0.70 -9.04
CA ASP A 21 11.73 0.20 -7.72
C ASP A 21 11.71 1.30 -6.67
N SER A 22 12.27 2.47 -6.97
CA SER A 22 12.27 3.62 -6.07
C SER A 22 10.84 4.03 -5.69
N LEU A 23 9.92 4.05 -6.66
CA LEU A 23 8.51 4.39 -6.40
C LEU A 23 7.82 3.36 -5.50
N LEU A 24 8.02 2.05 -5.75
CA LEU A 24 7.45 0.99 -4.91
C LEU A 24 8.01 1.04 -3.48
N ILE A 25 9.32 1.28 -3.34
CA ILE A 25 9.98 1.43 -2.04
C ILE A 25 9.41 2.65 -1.28
N ILE A 26 9.27 3.79 -1.94
CA ILE A 26 8.64 4.98 -1.35
C ILE A 26 7.23 4.65 -0.84
N LEU A 27 6.40 3.98 -1.65
CA LEU A 27 5.04 3.58 -1.27
C LEU A 27 5.03 2.62 -0.07
N ALA A 28 5.97 1.67 -0.03
CA ALA A 28 6.13 0.76 1.09
C ALA A 28 6.47 1.51 2.38
N PHE A 29 7.41 2.47 2.35
CA PHE A 29 7.75 3.27 3.52
C PHE A 29 6.60 4.17 3.99
N ILE A 30 5.87 4.79 3.07
CA ILE A 30 4.66 5.58 3.38
C ILE A 30 3.64 4.71 4.13
N ALA A 31 3.43 3.47 3.66
CA ALA A 31 2.52 2.53 4.30
C ALA A 31 3.03 2.10 5.69
N LEU A 32 4.32 1.82 5.84
CA LEU A 32 4.94 1.43 7.12
C LEU A 32 4.85 2.54 8.18
N VAL A 33 5.08 3.79 7.77
CA VAL A 33 4.98 4.98 8.65
C VAL A 33 3.51 5.37 8.91
N ARG A 34 2.54 4.64 8.34
CA ARG A 34 1.09 4.88 8.48
C ARG A 34 0.67 6.29 8.06
N VAL A 35 1.31 6.79 7.02
CA VAL A 35 0.97 8.09 6.43
C VAL A 35 -0.42 7.97 5.78
N LYS A 36 -1.42 8.63 6.38
CA LYS A 36 -2.84 8.48 6.00
C LYS A 36 -3.18 9.01 4.60
N SER A 37 -2.38 9.92 4.07
CA SER A 37 -2.61 10.52 2.76
C SER A 37 -1.29 10.87 2.09
N ILE A 38 -1.22 10.71 0.77
CA ILE A 38 -0.07 11.17 -0.03
C ILE A 38 0.11 12.68 0.10
N GLU A 39 -0.94 13.44 0.45
CA GLU A 39 -0.84 14.89 0.65
C GLU A 39 0.04 15.28 1.83
N SER A 40 0.08 14.48 2.89
CA SER A 40 0.91 14.82 4.06
C SER A 40 2.41 14.76 3.76
N LEU A 41 2.82 14.12 2.66
CA LEU A 41 4.20 14.17 2.18
C LEU A 41 4.63 15.59 1.77
N ARG A 42 3.69 16.48 1.45
CA ARG A 42 4.01 17.89 1.17
C ARG A 42 4.66 18.58 2.37
N TYR A 43 4.29 18.16 3.59
CA TYR A 43 4.81 18.73 4.83
C TYR A 43 6.05 17.99 5.34
N SER A 44 6.52 16.98 4.59
CA SER A 44 7.70 16.20 4.92
C SER A 44 8.92 16.76 4.19
N ALA A 45 10.08 16.78 4.85
CA ALA A 45 11.33 17.24 4.21
C ALA A 45 11.75 16.28 3.08
N PRO A 46 11.72 16.70 1.79
CA PRO A 46 11.91 15.76 0.68
C PRO A 46 13.31 15.15 0.62
N GLY A 47 14.33 15.87 1.09
CA GLY A 47 15.71 15.39 1.12
C GLY A 47 15.96 14.30 2.15
N GLU A 48 15.37 14.39 3.35
CA GLU A 48 15.51 13.35 4.39
C GLU A 48 14.88 12.04 3.94
N TRP A 49 13.72 12.12 3.29
CA TRP A 49 13.10 10.95 2.66
C TRP A 49 13.91 10.41 1.48
N GLY A 50 14.58 11.28 0.72
CA GLY A 50 15.53 10.88 -0.32
C GLY A 50 16.67 10.04 0.23
N LYS A 51 17.32 10.51 1.31
CA LYS A 51 18.42 9.80 1.98
C LYS A 51 18.02 8.38 2.42
N LEU A 52 16.79 8.20 2.92
CA LEU A 52 16.28 6.88 3.34
C LEU A 52 16.21 5.86 2.19
N ILE A 53 15.99 6.31 0.96
CA ILE A 53 15.82 5.46 -0.22
C ILE A 53 17.04 5.48 -1.16
N GLY A 54 18.12 6.20 -0.78
CA GLY A 54 19.31 6.36 -1.61
C GLY A 54 19.13 7.32 -2.80
N LEU A 55 18.19 8.25 -2.73
CA LEU A 55 18.00 9.32 -3.72
C LEU A 55 18.33 10.69 -3.12
N ASP A 56 18.55 11.69 -3.97
CA ASP A 56 18.75 13.07 -3.51
C ASP A 56 17.47 13.64 -2.85
N ARG A 57 16.31 13.27 -3.38
CA ARG A 57 14.99 13.74 -2.93
C ARG A 57 13.88 12.75 -3.32
N ILE A 58 12.76 12.79 -2.60
CA ILE A 58 11.52 12.14 -3.06
C ILE A 58 10.76 12.96 -4.10
N PRO A 59 9.91 12.32 -4.93
CA PRO A 59 9.01 13.00 -5.84
C PRO A 59 8.02 13.88 -5.07
N GLU A 60 7.69 15.04 -5.64
CA GLU A 60 6.60 15.87 -5.15
C GLU A 60 5.26 15.13 -5.23
N VAL A 61 4.31 15.50 -4.37
CA VAL A 61 2.96 14.90 -4.29
C VAL A 61 2.28 14.83 -5.67
N ARG A 62 2.43 15.87 -6.50
CA ARG A 62 1.86 15.91 -7.85
C ARG A 62 2.48 14.84 -8.74
N THR A 63 3.81 14.72 -8.73
CA THR A 63 4.56 13.73 -9.49
C THR A 63 4.22 12.32 -9.02
N LEU A 64 4.20 12.09 -7.71
CA LEU A 64 3.87 10.80 -7.11
C LEU A 64 2.45 10.36 -7.49
N ARG A 65 1.45 11.25 -7.41
CA ARG A 65 0.09 10.97 -7.87
C ARG A 65 0.02 10.61 -9.35
N SER A 66 0.71 11.36 -10.21
CA SER A 66 0.73 11.09 -11.64
C SER A 66 1.31 9.70 -11.93
N LYS A 67 2.42 9.36 -11.27
CA LYS A 67 3.08 8.07 -11.41
C LYS A 67 2.22 6.92 -10.88
N ILE A 68 1.61 7.06 -9.70
CA ILE A 68 0.66 6.07 -9.17
C ILE A 68 -0.49 5.85 -10.14
N LYS A 69 -1.07 6.93 -10.68
CA LYS A 69 -2.17 6.82 -11.65
C LYS A 69 -1.77 6.02 -12.88
N GLN A 70 -0.52 6.16 -13.36
CA GLN A 70 0.03 5.34 -14.45
C GLN A 70 0.21 3.88 -14.04
N LEU A 71 0.73 3.63 -12.83
CA LEU A 71 0.94 2.26 -12.32
C LEU A 71 -0.38 1.51 -12.07
N THR A 72 -1.47 2.22 -11.82
CA THR A 72 -2.79 1.62 -11.57
C THR A 72 -3.61 1.38 -12.83
N GLN A 73 -3.06 1.61 -14.02
CA GLN A 73 -3.76 1.32 -15.28
C GLN A 73 -3.82 -0.18 -15.56
N ASP A 74 -4.82 -0.59 -16.34
CA ASP A 74 -4.94 -1.93 -16.95
C ASP A 74 -4.85 -3.12 -15.97
N GLU A 75 -5.35 -2.96 -14.75
CA GLU A 75 -5.36 -3.99 -13.69
C GLU A 75 -3.95 -4.49 -13.26
N GLY A 76 -2.89 -3.79 -13.68
CA GLY A 76 -1.50 -4.16 -13.36
C GLY A 76 -1.24 -4.46 -11.88
N PRO A 77 -1.72 -3.64 -10.92
CA PRO A 77 -1.53 -3.92 -9.50
C PRO A 77 -2.17 -5.23 -9.03
N GLN A 78 -3.33 -5.60 -9.59
CA GLN A 78 -4.03 -6.82 -9.22
C GLN A 78 -3.28 -8.05 -9.72
N GLN A 79 -2.87 -8.04 -10.99
CA GLN A 79 -2.10 -9.13 -11.60
C GLN A 79 -0.74 -9.30 -10.94
N TRP A 80 -0.07 -8.19 -10.63
CA TRP A 80 1.19 -8.20 -9.89
C TRP A 80 1.03 -8.76 -8.47
N SER A 81 0.00 -8.32 -7.75
CA SER A 81 -0.34 -8.84 -6.42
C SER A 81 -0.60 -10.35 -6.46
N GLU A 82 -1.35 -10.83 -7.46
CA GLU A 82 -1.61 -12.26 -7.62
C GLU A 82 -0.33 -13.06 -7.87
N ALA A 83 0.55 -12.59 -8.73
CA ALA A 83 1.83 -13.24 -9.02
C ALA A 83 2.74 -13.31 -7.77
N LEU A 84 2.83 -12.22 -7.02
CA LEU A 84 3.56 -12.18 -5.74
C LEU A 84 2.95 -13.13 -4.72
N CYS A 85 1.63 -13.09 -4.51
CA CYS A 85 0.94 -13.99 -3.59
C CYS A 85 1.18 -15.46 -3.93
N LYS A 86 1.13 -15.83 -5.21
CA LYS A 86 1.43 -17.20 -5.67
C LYS A 86 2.85 -17.62 -5.30
N GLU A 87 3.86 -16.82 -5.60
CA GLU A 87 5.26 -17.12 -5.24
C GLU A 87 5.41 -17.23 -3.71
N TRP A 88 4.80 -16.32 -2.97
CA TRP A 88 4.91 -16.25 -1.51
C TRP A 88 4.29 -17.48 -0.84
N MET A 89 3.10 -17.88 -1.27
CA MET A 89 2.43 -19.09 -0.79
C MET A 89 3.22 -20.36 -1.13
N GLN A 90 3.84 -20.43 -2.31
CA GLN A 90 4.69 -21.56 -2.69
C GLN A 90 6.00 -21.61 -1.89
N SER A 91 6.57 -20.46 -1.54
CA SER A 91 7.83 -20.38 -0.78
C SER A 91 7.67 -20.75 0.70
N ALA A 92 6.46 -20.62 1.26
CA ALA A 92 6.16 -20.90 2.66
C ALA A 92 4.79 -21.59 2.81
N PRO A 93 4.64 -22.84 2.32
CA PRO A 93 3.34 -23.53 2.30
C PRO A 93 2.75 -23.74 3.69
N GLU A 94 3.58 -23.89 4.73
CA GLU A 94 3.11 -24.00 6.12
C GLU A 94 2.39 -22.74 6.60
N GLN A 95 2.82 -21.55 6.17
CA GLN A 95 2.18 -20.27 6.52
C GLN A 95 0.89 -20.05 5.72
N ALA A 96 0.80 -20.60 4.52
CA ALA A 96 -0.39 -20.52 3.67
C ALA A 96 -1.58 -21.33 4.20
N SER A 97 -1.40 -22.15 5.24
CA SER A 97 -2.45 -22.97 5.84
C SER A 97 -3.36 -22.21 6.81
N ILE A 98 -2.95 -21.01 7.26
CA ILE A 98 -3.68 -20.23 8.26
C ILE A 98 -4.29 -18.98 7.61
N LEU A 99 -5.62 -18.95 7.49
CA LEU A 99 -6.36 -17.77 7.04
C LEU A 99 -6.79 -16.94 8.25
N TYR A 100 -6.12 -15.81 8.48
CA TYR A 100 -6.53 -14.84 9.50
C TYR A 100 -7.60 -13.90 8.95
N ILE A 101 -8.83 -14.01 9.45
CA ILE A 101 -9.92 -13.08 9.13
C ILE A 101 -10.01 -12.07 10.27
N ASP A 102 -9.52 -10.84 10.05
CA ASP A 102 -9.75 -9.73 10.98
C ASP A 102 -11.19 -9.22 10.85
N GLY A 103 -12.10 -9.86 11.57
CA GLY A 103 -13.50 -9.45 11.61
C GLY A 103 -13.66 -8.14 12.39
N HIS A 104 -13.66 -7.00 11.70
CA HIS A 104 -14.21 -5.77 12.25
C HIS A 104 -15.72 -5.96 12.44
N VAL A 105 -16.12 -6.41 13.63
CA VAL A 105 -17.53 -6.64 13.99
C VAL A 105 -18.24 -5.29 14.07
N ARG A 106 -19.04 -4.96 13.06
CA ARG A 106 -19.97 -3.83 13.12
C ARG A 106 -21.31 -4.33 13.64
N VAL A 107 -21.70 -3.89 14.84
CA VAL A 107 -22.99 -4.25 15.42
C VAL A 107 -24.12 -3.63 14.60
N TYR A 108 -25.01 -4.47 14.06
CA TYR A 108 -26.24 -4.07 13.39
C TYR A 108 -27.38 -4.02 14.41
N ASN A 109 -28.00 -2.86 14.59
CA ASN A 109 -29.11 -2.66 15.52
C ASN A 109 -30.47 -2.39 14.85
N GLY A 110 -30.60 -2.73 13.56
CA GLY A 110 -31.79 -2.37 12.79
C GLY A 110 -32.00 -0.85 12.71
N GLN A 111 -33.19 -0.43 12.31
CA GLN A 111 -33.57 1.00 12.25
C GLN A 111 -34.46 1.44 13.41
N GLN A 112 -34.97 0.51 14.23
CA GLN A 112 -35.97 0.79 15.26
C GLN A 112 -35.40 1.41 16.53
N THR A 113 -34.11 1.24 16.86
CA THR A 113 -33.58 1.75 18.14
C THR A 113 -32.07 2.04 18.08
N LYS A 114 -31.67 3.26 18.47
CA LYS A 114 -30.25 3.56 18.73
C LYS A 114 -29.86 2.96 20.07
N LEU A 115 -28.97 1.96 20.05
CA LEU A 115 -28.46 1.38 21.29
C LEU A 115 -27.55 2.36 22.05
N PRO A 116 -27.66 2.43 23.39
CA PRO A 116 -26.71 3.18 24.21
C PRO A 116 -25.31 2.55 24.16
N ARG A 117 -24.26 3.39 24.19
CA ARG A 117 -22.83 2.99 24.12
C ARG A 117 -22.42 1.90 25.12
N HIS A 118 -23.15 1.72 26.21
CA HIS A 118 -22.86 0.72 27.24
C HIS A 118 -23.07 -0.74 26.79
N HIS A 119 -23.88 -1.00 25.77
CA HIS A 119 -24.19 -2.36 25.32
C HIS A 119 -23.24 -2.90 24.24
N VAL A 120 -22.28 -2.10 23.75
CA VAL A 120 -21.32 -2.54 22.73
C VAL A 120 -19.90 -2.18 23.15
N ALA A 121 -19.29 -3.08 23.93
CA ALA A 121 -17.93 -2.90 24.45
C ALA A 121 -16.83 -2.75 23.37
N ARG A 122 -17.13 -3.06 22.10
CA ARG A 122 -16.19 -3.03 20.97
C ARG A 122 -16.63 -2.14 19.79
N GLN A 123 -17.49 -1.14 20.02
CA GLN A 123 -17.73 -0.09 19.01
C GLN A 123 -16.72 1.04 19.25
N LYS A 124 -15.70 1.15 18.40
CA LYS A 124 -14.88 2.37 18.27
C LYS A 124 -15.47 3.27 17.21
#